data_AF-A0A0G1SD64-F1
#
_entry.id   AF-A0A0G1SD64-F1
#
_cell.length_a   1.000
_cell.length_b   1.000
_cell.length_c   1.000
_cell.angle_alpha   90.00
_cell.angle_beta   90.00
_cell.angle_gamma   90.00
#
_symmetry.space_group_name_H-M   'P 1'
#
loop_
_entity.id
_entity.type
_entity.pdbx_description
1 polymer ?
#
loop_
_entity_poly.entity_id
_entity_poly.type
_entity_poly.pdbx_seq_one_letter_code
_entity_poly.pdbx_strand_id
1 'polypeptide(L)' 'MVVNINDYVYLVPFVEDGEKIFLKTIIPSRKATKHYLIDPKK' A
#
# COMPACT_ATOMS: atom_id res chain seq x y z
N MET A 1 4.39 -1.06 2.49
CA MET A 1 4.33 -1.46 1.07
C MET A 1 3.01 -0.98 0.47
N VAL A 2 3.00 -0.64 -0.82
CA VAL A 2 1.80 -0.17 -1.55
C VAL A 2 1.53 -1.16 -2.69
N VAL A 3 0.30 -1.63 -2.81
CA VAL A 3 -0.09 -2.63 -3.80
C VAL A 3 -1.31 -2.15 -4.56
N ASN A 4 -1.28 -2.21 -5.89
CA ASN A 4 -2.45 -1.99 -6.73
C ASN A 4 -3.11 -3.34 -7.05
N ILE A 5 -4.38 -3.48 -6.72
CA ILE A 5 -5.21 -4.64 -7.07
C ILE A 5 -6.51 -4.11 -7.67
N ASN A 6 -6.81 -4.47 -8.92
CA ASN A 6 -8.03 -4.06 -9.62
C ASN A 6 -8.30 -2.54 -9.57
N ASP A 7 -7.29 -1.74 -9.93
CA ASP A 7 -7.33 -0.27 -9.93
C ASP A 7 -7.65 0.38 -8.57
N TYR A 8 -7.37 -0.35 -7.50
CA TYR A 8 -7.51 0.12 -6.13
C TYR A 8 -6.22 -0.11 -5.35
N VAL A 9 -5.79 0.92 -4.61
CA VAL A 9 -4.54 0.88 -3.87
C VAL A 9 -4.77 0.43 -2.44
N TYR A 10 -3.97 -0.55 -2.03
CA TYR A 10 -3.92 -1.11 -0.69
C TYR A 10 -2.58 -0.76 -0.05
N LEU A 11 -2.64 -0.34 1.21
CA LEU A 11 -1.48 -0.17 2.06
C LEU A 11 -1.28 -1.47 2.82
N VAL A 12 -0.06 -1.99 2.79
CA VAL A 12 0.34 -3.17 3.55
C VAL A 12 1.29 -2.70 4.64
N PRO A 13 0.81 -2.58 5.89
CA PRO A 13 1.68 -2.38 7.03
C PRO A 13 2.56 -3.62 7.19
N PHE A 14 3.78 -3.41 7.62
CA PHE A 14 4.68 -4.51 7.90
C PHE A 14 5.50 -4.19 9.13
N VAL A 15 5.97 -5.25 9.78
CA VAL A 15 6.96 -5.17 10.86
C VAL A 15 8.21 -5.82 10.33
N GLU A 16 9.31 -5.08 10.39
CA GLU A 16 10.63 -5.57 10.04
C GLU A 16 11.33 -6.01 11.32
N ASP A 17 11.83 -7.24 11.29
CA ASP A 17 12.76 -7.80 12.27
C ASP A 17 14.07 -8.08 11.53
N GLY A 18 15.19 -8.22 12.25
CA GLY A 18 16.56 -8.09 11.70
C GLY A 18 16.89 -8.86 10.41
N GLU A 19 16.14 -9.90 10.07
CA GLU A 19 16.29 -10.67 8.81
C GLU A 19 14.97 -10.90 8.06
N LYS A 20 13.82 -10.42 8.57
CA LYS A 20 12.49 -10.80 8.07
C LYS A 20 11.50 -9.65 8.08
N ILE A 21 10.63 -9.63 7.08
CA ILE A 21 9.50 -8.69 6.98
C ILE A 21 8.20 -9.47 7.16
N PHE A 22 7.45 -9.14 8.21
CA PHE A 22 6.10 -9.66 8.45
C PHE A 22 5.06 -8.69 7.91
N LEU A 23 4.35 -9.11 6.87
CA LEU A 23 3.24 -8.36 6.28
C LEU A 23 1.98 -8.54 7.13
N LYS A 24 1.34 -7.42 7.49
CA LYS A 24 0.02 -7.41 8.13
C LYS A 24 -1.08 -7.36 7.07
N THR A 25 -2.34 -7.40 7.52
CA THR A 25 -3.52 -7.32 6.66
C THR A 25 -3.46 -6.11 5.73
N ILE A 26 -3.80 -6.33 4.46
CA ILE A 26 -3.91 -5.27 3.46
C ILE A 26 -5.07 -4.32 3.83
N ILE A 27 -4.83 -3.01 3.76
CA ILE A 27 -5.82 -1.99 4.11
C ILE A 27 -6.14 -1.18 2.85
N PRO A 28 -7.39 -1.17 2.37
CA PRO A 28 -7.77 -0.34 1.24
C PRO A 28 -7.63 1.15 1.60
N SER A 29 -7.03 1.94 0.70
CA SER A 29 -6.89 3.39 0.92
C SER A 29 -7.26 4.20 -0.31
N ARG A 30 -8.44 4.84 -0.27
CA ARG A 30 -8.89 5.79 -1.31
C ARG A 30 -7.89 6.94 -1.54
N LYS A 31 -7.26 7.42 -0.46
CA LYS A 31 -6.25 8.49 -0.54
C LYS A 31 -5.02 7.99 -1.31
N ALA A 32 -4.59 6.76 -1.04
CA ALA A 32 -3.49 6.15 -1.78
C ALA A 32 -3.90 5.88 -3.24
N THR A 33 -5.13 5.41 -3.50
CA THR A 33 -5.64 5.24 -4.87
C THR A 33 -5.56 6.56 -5.63
N LYS A 34 -6.02 7.65 -5.02
CA LYS A 34 -5.90 8.97 -5.62
C LYS A 34 -4.44 9.37 -5.86
N HIS A 35 -3.57 9.21 -4.86
CA HIS A 35 -2.19 9.65 -4.97
C HIS A 35 -1.33 8.83 -5.95
N TYR A 36 -1.56 7.52 -6.06
CA TYR A 36 -0.72 6.64 -6.86
C TYR A 36 -1.31 6.29 -8.23
N LEU A 37 -2.64 6.30 -8.40
CA LEU A 37 -3.30 5.95 -9.67
C LEU A 37 -3.95 7.14 -10.39
N ILE A 38 -4.44 8.15 -9.67
CA ILE A 38 -5.23 9.25 -10.27
C ILE A 38 -4.38 10.52 -10.45
N ASP A 39 -3.69 10.94 -9.39
CA ASP A 39 -2.83 12.12 -9.33
C ASP A 39 -1.40 11.71 -8.92
N PRO A 40 -0.65 11.00 -9.80
CA PRO A 40 0.72 10.54 -9.51
C PRO A 40 1.75 11.67 -9.33
N LYS A 41 1.32 12.93 -9.30
CA LYS A 41 2.19 14.11 -9.20
C LYS A 41 1.68 15.07 -8.13
N LYS A 42 2.43 15.14 -7.03
CA LYS A 42 2.60 16.38 -6.27
C LYS A 42 4.02 16.47 -5.75
#